data_AF-K2F7Q1-F1
#
_entry.id   AF-K2F7Q1-F1
#
_cell.length_a   1.000
_cell.length_b   1.000
_cell.length_c   1.000
_cell.angle_alpha   90.00
_cell.angle_beta   90.00
_cell.angle_gamma   90.00
#
_symmetry.space_group_name_H-M   'P 1'
#
loop_
_entity.id
_entity.type
_entity.pdbx_description
1 polymer ?
#
loop_
_entity_poly.entity_id
_entity_poly.type
_entity_poly.pdbx_seq_one_letter_code
_entity_poly.pdbx_strand_id
1 'polypeptide(L)'
;MVSTPLPIPVAAAIGAGVGLFLGGLIGSSYLSFTAHHDMQQIDPFAIFRWTADVAGARSDRLRVALGFVAGAAITLSAFAAIWTRQSKSDAYGKAHWQSAKELRDNKMLEPVGKGFLCGKLARPDQRGQYVSSNAVPHVMMIAPTRAGKGVGFVIPNLLVFKGSLVVLDVKGENFDVTARRRAAMGDRVFRFAPFDWGQGTHRYNPLARIAAMKDFRRQFTEVTILADLFLEQKNDQNSTFVQAGKSIFIAACMLALQRGTATFGAVNAIISAGSDKNKLYKLYAAEADQPLVQQLWTTAAGTSEKLLSSNLQALKTAGLNQWDNPAVIDATNATDFDFNDFRSIPTSLYLVISEDHIAPLAPLIRLLFADLIATLRDHEPDPDEPLPVMIMIDEFQQLGCMPYIERAIHTLASYGGRLAMIAQSVAALDQLYVNRPSFAGDQLVRFTR
;
A
#
# COMPACT_ATOMS: atom_id res chain seq x y z
N MET A 1 -13.28 23.39 -12.93
CA MET A 1 -13.50 23.49 -14.40
C MET A 1 -12.17 23.27 -15.07
N VAL A 2 -11.99 22.11 -15.70
CA VAL A 2 -10.77 21.80 -16.47
C VAL A 2 -10.90 22.55 -17.79
N SER A 3 -10.09 23.58 -18.01
CA SER A 3 -10.03 24.26 -19.29
C SER A 3 -9.48 23.29 -20.33
N THR A 4 -10.30 22.88 -21.29
CA THR A 4 -9.84 22.12 -22.45
C THR A 4 -8.79 22.95 -23.19
N PRO A 5 -7.57 22.45 -23.41
CA PRO A 5 -6.53 23.21 -24.10
C PRO A 5 -6.99 23.53 -25.52
N LEU A 6 -6.87 24.80 -25.91
CA LEU A 6 -7.26 25.28 -27.24
C LEU A 6 -6.53 24.48 -28.34
N PRO A 7 -7.20 24.12 -29.45
CA PRO A 7 -6.53 23.51 -30.59
C PRO A 7 -5.38 24.40 -31.08
N ILE A 8 -4.24 23.80 -31.48
CA ILE A 8 -3.07 24.51 -32.01
C ILE A 8 -3.43 25.56 -33.10
N PRO A 9 -4.29 25.27 -34.09
CA PRO A 9 -4.66 26.30 -35.08
C PRO A 9 -5.42 27.48 -34.45
N VAL A 10 -6.23 27.24 -33.42
CA VAL A 10 -6.97 28.29 -32.70
C VAL A 10 -6.02 29.13 -31.85
N ALA A 11 -5.08 28.50 -31.14
CA ALA A 11 -4.07 29.21 -30.36
C ALA A 11 -3.13 30.05 -31.24
N ALA A 12 -2.71 29.51 -32.39
CA ALA A 12 -1.90 30.23 -33.37
C ALA A 12 -2.65 31.42 -33.98
N ALA A 13 -3.96 31.28 -34.24
CA ALA A 13 -4.82 32.35 -34.73
C ALA A 13 -5.03 33.46 -33.68
N ILE A 14 -5.21 33.10 -32.40
CA ILE A 14 -5.27 34.07 -31.30
C ILE A 14 -3.93 34.80 -31.17
N GLY A 15 -2.81 34.07 -31.22
CA GLY A 15 -1.46 34.65 -31.22
C GLY A 15 -1.23 35.60 -32.40
N ALA A 16 -1.72 35.27 -33.59
CA ALA A 16 -1.67 36.15 -34.76
C ALA A 16 -2.49 37.42 -34.52
N GLY A 17 -3.71 37.30 -33.99
CA GLY A 17 -4.57 38.45 -33.70
C GLY A 17 -3.95 39.42 -32.70
N VAL A 18 -3.38 38.90 -31.61
CA VAL A 18 -2.66 39.71 -30.61
C VAL A 18 -1.41 40.34 -31.22
N GLY A 19 -0.67 39.59 -32.04
CA GLY A 19 0.52 40.11 -32.69
C GLY A 19 0.25 41.15 -33.77
N LEU A 20 -0.86 41.04 -34.51
CA LEU A 20 -1.32 42.08 -35.43
C LEU A 20 -1.68 43.36 -34.67
N PHE A 21 -2.34 43.24 -33.52
CA PHE A 21 -2.70 44.39 -32.69
C PHE A 21 -1.46 45.10 -32.11
N LEU A 22 -0.56 44.36 -31.46
CA LEU A 22 0.65 44.92 -30.86
C LEU A 22 1.65 45.42 -31.91
N GLY A 23 1.84 44.66 -32.98
CA GLY A 23 2.65 45.08 -34.12
C GLY A 23 2.06 46.30 -34.83
N GLY A 24 0.74 46.42 -34.86
CA GLY A 24 0.00 47.59 -35.33
C GLY A 24 0.26 48.83 -34.46
N LEU A 25 0.21 48.69 -33.14
CA LEU A 25 0.57 49.78 -32.21
C LEU A 25 2.01 50.25 -32.42
N ILE A 26 2.97 49.31 -32.50
CA ILE A 26 4.39 49.63 -32.67
C ILE A 26 4.64 50.29 -34.04
N GLY A 27 4.07 49.73 -35.11
CA GLY A 27 4.21 50.26 -36.46
C GLY A 27 3.54 51.64 -36.64
N SER A 28 2.35 51.85 -36.06
CA SER A 28 1.67 53.15 -36.06
C SER A 28 2.47 54.18 -35.28
N SER A 29 2.98 53.81 -34.10
CA SER A 29 3.84 54.68 -33.28
C SER A 29 5.11 55.10 -34.03
N TYR A 30 5.74 54.16 -34.73
CA TYR A 30 6.91 54.42 -35.57
C TYR A 30 6.60 55.37 -36.73
N LEU A 31 5.46 55.18 -37.41
CA LEU A 31 5.03 56.06 -38.49
C LEU A 31 4.68 57.46 -37.98
N SER A 32 3.93 57.59 -36.88
CA SER A 32 3.57 58.88 -36.29
C SER A 32 4.80 59.66 -35.81
N PHE A 33 5.76 58.98 -35.17
CA PHE A 33 7.02 59.58 -34.72
C PHE A 33 7.87 60.07 -35.90
N THR A 34 8.04 59.25 -36.94
CA THR A 34 8.86 59.60 -38.11
C THR A 34 8.19 60.60 -39.05
N ALA A 35 6.88 60.81 -38.90
CA ALA A 35 6.09 61.76 -39.68
C ALA A 35 5.82 63.09 -38.94
N HIS A 36 6.36 63.28 -37.73
CA HIS A 36 6.11 64.44 -36.86
C HIS A 36 4.62 64.74 -36.61
N HIS A 37 3.78 63.69 -36.57
CA HIS A 37 2.35 63.81 -36.26
C HIS A 37 2.11 63.68 -34.75
N ASP A 38 0.95 64.18 -34.31
CA ASP A 38 0.57 64.20 -32.90
C ASP A 38 0.47 62.77 -32.32
N MET A 39 1.19 62.52 -31.22
CA MET A 39 1.29 61.18 -30.61
C MET A 39 0.05 60.80 -29.79
N GLN A 40 -0.93 61.69 -29.65
CA GLN A 40 -2.14 61.43 -28.87
C GLN A 40 -3.19 60.57 -29.59
N GLN A 41 -3.01 60.23 -30.87
CA GLN A 41 -3.95 59.40 -31.66
C GLN A 41 -3.28 58.16 -32.29
N ILE A 42 -2.68 57.30 -31.46
CA ILE A 42 -2.09 56.04 -31.94
C ILE A 42 -3.18 54.96 -32.01
N ASP A 43 -3.70 54.73 -33.22
CA ASP A 43 -4.62 53.63 -33.52
C ASP A 43 -3.83 52.43 -34.10
N PRO A 44 -3.92 51.22 -33.51
CA PRO A 44 -3.26 50.01 -34.01
C PRO A 44 -3.59 49.69 -35.48
N PHE A 45 -4.75 50.12 -35.96
CA PHE A 45 -5.20 49.87 -37.33
C PHE A 45 -4.90 51.04 -38.29
N ALA A 46 -4.32 52.14 -37.80
CA ALA A 46 -4.00 53.30 -38.62
C ALA A 46 -3.03 52.98 -39.77
N ILE A 47 -2.13 52.00 -39.59
CA ILE A 47 -1.21 51.55 -40.64
C ILE A 47 -1.98 51.12 -41.91
N PHE A 48 -3.12 50.44 -41.76
CA PHE A 48 -3.95 49.97 -42.88
C PHE A 48 -4.76 51.09 -43.56
N ARG A 49 -4.97 52.21 -42.86
CA ARG A 49 -5.56 53.42 -43.47
C ARG A 49 -4.48 54.23 -44.20
N TRP A 50 -3.29 54.32 -43.61
CA TRP A 50 -2.11 54.97 -44.18
C TRP A 50 -1.60 54.32 -45.48
N THR A 51 -1.80 53.00 -45.64
CA THR A 51 -1.50 52.32 -46.91
C THR A 51 -2.34 52.82 -48.09
N ALA A 52 -3.55 53.31 -47.84
CA ALA A 52 -4.44 53.83 -48.90
C ALA A 52 -4.10 55.27 -49.29
N ASP A 53 -3.78 56.13 -48.30
CA ASP A 53 -3.57 57.56 -48.53
C ASP A 53 -2.12 57.94 -48.91
N VAL A 54 -1.12 57.06 -48.71
CA VAL A 54 0.31 57.43 -48.81
C VAL A 54 1.11 56.54 -49.78
N ALA A 55 0.46 55.88 -50.72
CA ALA A 55 1.10 54.95 -51.68
C ALA A 55 2.13 55.61 -52.64
N GLY A 56 2.29 56.95 -52.63
CA GLY A 56 3.17 57.66 -53.56
C GLY A 56 4.50 58.23 -53.01
N ALA A 57 4.68 58.43 -51.68
CA ALA A 57 5.78 59.29 -51.19
C ALA A 57 6.61 58.77 -50.01
N ARG A 58 6.29 57.64 -49.37
CA ARG A 58 7.02 57.14 -48.17
C ARG A 58 7.10 55.59 -48.09
N SER A 59 7.46 54.95 -49.19
CA SER A 59 7.47 53.48 -49.33
C SER A 59 8.33 52.73 -48.30
N ASP A 60 9.51 53.25 -47.95
CA ASP A 60 10.45 52.52 -47.10
C ASP A 60 10.05 52.50 -45.62
N ARG A 61 9.48 53.59 -45.10
CA ARG A 61 9.01 53.66 -43.71
C ARG A 61 7.79 52.79 -43.48
N LEU A 62 6.90 52.74 -44.48
CA LEU A 62 5.72 51.87 -44.46
C LEU A 62 6.12 50.39 -44.48
N ARG A 63 7.16 50.02 -45.25
CA ARG A 63 7.72 48.65 -45.25
C ARG A 63 8.27 48.26 -43.88
N VAL A 64 8.95 49.17 -43.18
CA VAL A 64 9.46 48.92 -41.82
C VAL A 64 8.30 48.75 -40.83
N ALA A 65 7.27 49.60 -40.91
CA ALA A 65 6.08 49.50 -40.06
C ALA A 65 5.30 48.19 -40.28
N LEU A 66 5.09 47.79 -41.54
CA LEU A 66 4.50 46.50 -41.89
C LEU A 66 5.38 45.32 -41.47
N GLY A 67 6.71 45.50 -41.46
CA GLY A 67 7.66 44.55 -40.91
C GLY A 67 7.45 44.28 -39.42
N PHE A 68 7.17 45.32 -38.61
CA PHE A 68 6.82 45.14 -37.20
C PHE A 68 5.50 44.39 -37.01
N VAL A 69 4.49 44.67 -37.83
CA VAL A 69 3.20 43.98 -37.81
C VAL A 69 3.35 42.50 -38.14
N ALA A 70 4.00 42.19 -39.27
CA ALA A 70 4.22 40.82 -39.71
C ALA A 70 5.13 40.05 -38.73
N GLY A 71 6.20 40.69 -38.24
CA GLY A 71 7.12 40.10 -37.27
C GLY A 71 6.43 39.78 -35.94
N ALA A 72 5.64 40.70 -35.39
CA ALA A 72 4.90 40.48 -34.15
C ALA A 72 3.83 39.39 -34.31
N ALA A 73 3.11 39.35 -35.43
CA ALA A 73 2.13 38.31 -35.71
C ALA A 73 2.79 36.91 -35.81
N ILE A 74 3.88 36.78 -36.57
CA ILE A 74 4.59 35.49 -36.73
C ILE A 74 5.17 35.02 -35.39
N THR A 75 5.83 35.91 -34.64
CA THR A 75 6.49 35.55 -33.37
C THR A 75 5.48 35.14 -32.30
N LEU A 76 4.37 35.87 -32.15
CA LEU A 76 3.34 35.54 -31.16
C LEU A 76 2.50 34.32 -31.57
N SER A 77 2.25 34.11 -32.86
CA SER A 77 1.67 32.85 -33.34
C SER A 77 2.58 31.64 -33.07
N ALA A 78 3.88 31.77 -33.34
CA ALA A 78 4.84 30.69 -33.07
C ALA A 78 4.94 30.41 -31.57
N PHE A 79 5.03 31.46 -30.74
CA PHE A 79 5.06 31.35 -29.29
C PHE A 79 3.80 30.66 -28.75
N ALA A 80 2.61 31.11 -29.17
CA ALA A 80 1.34 30.50 -28.77
C ALA A 80 1.25 29.03 -29.21
N ALA A 81 1.71 28.68 -30.41
CA ALA A 81 1.72 27.30 -30.89
C ALA A 81 2.69 26.40 -30.10
N ILE A 82 3.89 26.90 -29.79
CA ILE A 82 4.91 26.19 -29.00
C ILE A 82 4.43 25.99 -27.56
N TRP A 83 3.91 27.05 -26.92
CA TRP A 83 3.36 27.00 -25.57
C TRP A 83 2.21 25.99 -25.47
N THR A 84 1.28 26.02 -26.44
CA THR A 84 0.16 25.06 -26.49
C THR A 84 0.62 23.62 -26.68
N ARG A 85 1.68 23.41 -27.48
CA ARG A 85 2.27 22.08 -27.69
C ARG A 85 2.94 21.54 -26.43
N GLN A 86 3.62 22.40 -25.67
CA GLN A 86 4.23 22.03 -24.39
C GLN A 86 3.16 21.76 -23.31
N SER A 87 2.12 22.58 -23.23
CA SER A 87 1.02 22.43 -22.27
C SER A 87 0.19 21.15 -22.47
N LYS A 88 0.08 20.64 -23.70
CA LYS A 88 -0.58 19.34 -23.97
C LYS A 88 0.14 18.14 -23.32
N SER A 89 1.37 18.29 -22.84
CA SER A 89 2.17 17.19 -22.29
C SER A 89 2.00 16.91 -20.80
N ASP A 90 1.20 17.70 -20.06
CA ASP A 90 1.18 17.63 -18.60
C ASP A 90 -0.06 16.95 -17.98
N ALA A 91 -1.06 16.57 -18.77
CA ALA A 91 -2.33 16.03 -18.24
C ALA A 91 -2.27 14.55 -17.78
N TYR A 92 -1.27 13.76 -18.22
CA TYR A 92 -1.11 12.34 -17.87
C TYR A 92 0.33 11.95 -17.44
N GLY A 93 1.18 12.94 -17.18
CA GLY A 93 2.58 12.73 -16.77
C GLY A 93 3.54 12.36 -17.92
N LYS A 94 4.83 12.55 -17.67
CA LYS A 94 5.94 12.28 -18.62
C LYS A 94 6.31 10.80 -18.72
N ALA A 95 5.35 9.87 -18.59
CA ALA A 95 5.63 8.45 -18.57
C ALA A 95 6.00 7.92 -19.97
N HIS A 96 7.15 7.27 -20.09
CA HIS A 96 7.59 6.58 -21.31
C HIS A 96 8.22 5.23 -20.99
N TRP A 97 8.32 4.37 -22.01
CA TRP A 97 9.04 3.10 -21.89
C TRP A 97 10.53 3.34 -21.73
N GLN A 98 11.10 2.83 -20.64
CA GLN A 98 12.54 2.96 -20.39
C GLN A 98 13.35 2.16 -21.41
N SER A 99 14.37 2.80 -21.96
CA SER A 99 15.43 2.17 -22.72
C SER A 99 16.30 1.28 -21.82
N ALA A 100 17.07 0.36 -22.42
CA ALA A 100 18.02 -0.47 -21.66
C ALA A 100 19.06 0.34 -20.87
N LYS A 101 19.37 1.57 -21.33
CA LYS A 101 20.24 2.49 -20.60
C LYS A 101 19.53 3.03 -19.36
N GLU A 102 18.32 3.55 -19.52
CA GLU A 102 17.52 4.06 -18.40
C GLU A 102 17.22 2.96 -17.36
N LEU A 103 16.95 1.73 -17.80
CA LEU A 103 16.78 0.60 -16.88
C LEU A 103 18.02 0.32 -16.04
N ARG A 104 19.23 0.48 -16.61
CA ARG A 104 20.48 0.37 -15.84
C ARG A 104 20.66 1.55 -14.90
N ASP A 105 20.45 2.78 -15.39
CA ASP A 105 20.61 4.00 -14.61
C ASP A 105 19.63 4.03 -13.41
N ASN A 106 18.43 3.47 -13.59
CA ASN A 106 17.40 3.33 -12.56
C ASN A 106 17.53 2.06 -11.70
N LYS A 107 18.63 1.29 -11.83
CA LYS A 107 18.89 0.07 -11.05
C LYS A 107 17.79 -0.99 -11.17
N MET A 108 17.26 -1.17 -12.38
CA MET A 108 16.22 -2.15 -12.72
C MET A 108 16.77 -3.42 -13.38
N LEU A 109 18.10 -3.52 -13.53
CA LEU A 109 18.81 -4.66 -14.12
C LEU A 109 19.84 -5.25 -13.13
N GLU A 110 19.49 -5.23 -11.85
CA GLU A 110 20.31 -5.77 -10.76
C GLU A 110 20.29 -7.31 -10.73
N PRO A 111 21.29 -7.95 -10.12
CA PRO A 111 21.30 -9.40 -9.94
C PRO A 111 20.03 -9.91 -9.22
N VAL A 112 19.52 -11.04 -9.69
CA VAL A 112 18.35 -11.69 -9.09
C VAL A 112 18.70 -12.22 -7.70
N GLY A 113 17.78 -12.04 -6.75
CA GLY A 113 17.81 -12.68 -5.44
C GLY A 113 17.61 -11.73 -4.27
N LYS A 114 18.18 -10.53 -4.27
CA LYS A 114 17.99 -9.59 -3.16
C LYS A 114 16.72 -8.74 -3.28
N GLY A 115 16.20 -8.57 -4.48
CA GLY A 115 14.98 -7.80 -4.77
C GLY A 115 14.00 -8.57 -5.63
N PHE A 116 12.96 -7.89 -6.10
CA PHE A 116 11.92 -8.50 -6.91
C PHE A 116 12.36 -8.73 -8.35
N LEU A 117 12.10 -9.94 -8.85
CA LEU A 117 12.15 -10.30 -10.25
C LEU A 117 10.84 -9.88 -10.93
N CYS A 118 10.93 -8.86 -11.77
CA CYS A 118 9.78 -8.19 -12.37
C CYS A 118 9.51 -8.60 -13.81
N GLY A 119 10.50 -9.18 -14.50
CA GLY A 119 10.34 -9.61 -15.88
C GLY A 119 11.66 -10.01 -16.55
N LYS A 120 11.62 -10.18 -17.87
CA LYS A 120 12.77 -10.56 -18.71
C LYS A 120 12.78 -9.71 -19.98
N LEU A 121 13.93 -9.12 -20.33
CA LEU A 121 14.15 -8.33 -21.55
C LEU A 121 14.40 -9.19 -22.80
N ALA A 122 13.79 -10.39 -22.86
CA ALA A 122 13.88 -11.28 -24.01
C ALA A 122 12.60 -12.11 -24.11
N ARG A 123 12.39 -12.72 -25.28
CA ARG A 123 11.25 -13.61 -25.51
C ARG A 123 11.25 -14.80 -24.52
N PRO A 124 10.09 -15.38 -24.19
CA PRO A 124 10.00 -16.46 -23.21
C PRO A 124 10.95 -17.64 -23.46
N ASP A 125 11.15 -18.01 -24.72
CA ASP A 125 12.00 -19.10 -25.22
C ASP A 125 13.51 -18.76 -25.28
N GLN A 126 13.87 -17.48 -25.15
CA GLN A 126 15.26 -17.03 -25.28
C GLN A 126 15.89 -16.70 -23.93
N ARG A 127 17.21 -16.91 -23.83
CA ARG A 127 17.98 -16.35 -22.70
C ARG A 127 18.03 -14.84 -22.83
N GLY A 128 17.87 -14.14 -21.73
CA GLY A 128 17.90 -12.68 -21.69
C GLY A 128 18.09 -12.15 -20.29
N GLN A 129 18.38 -10.85 -20.21
CA GLN A 129 18.56 -10.17 -18.94
C GLN A 129 17.23 -10.07 -18.20
N TYR A 130 17.25 -10.37 -16.90
CA TYR A 130 16.09 -10.18 -16.05
C TYR A 130 15.97 -8.72 -15.62
N VAL A 131 14.73 -8.24 -15.53
CA VAL A 131 14.38 -6.97 -14.89
C VAL A 131 14.20 -7.26 -13.41
N SER A 132 15.15 -6.81 -12.60
CA SER A 132 15.18 -7.05 -11.17
C SER A 132 15.77 -5.82 -10.48
N SER A 133 15.19 -5.42 -9.36
CA SER A 133 15.68 -4.26 -8.60
C SER A 133 15.70 -4.56 -7.11
N ASN A 134 16.87 -4.31 -6.51
CA ASN A 134 17.00 -4.28 -5.06
C ASN A 134 16.48 -2.97 -4.45
N ALA A 135 16.43 -1.90 -5.26
CA ALA A 135 16.02 -0.56 -4.85
C ALA A 135 14.51 -0.39 -4.76
N VAL A 136 13.73 -1.31 -5.35
CA VAL A 136 12.27 -1.35 -5.23
C VAL A 136 11.91 -2.26 -4.05
N PRO A 137 11.47 -1.70 -2.91
CA PRO A 137 11.17 -2.49 -1.72
C PRO A 137 9.78 -3.13 -1.76
N HIS A 138 8.84 -2.52 -2.49
CA HIS A 138 7.44 -2.93 -2.52
C HIS A 138 6.89 -2.97 -3.95
N VAL A 139 6.12 -3.99 -4.27
CA VAL A 139 5.52 -4.24 -5.59
C VAL A 139 4.03 -4.50 -5.43
N MET A 140 3.23 -3.87 -6.30
CA MET A 140 1.81 -4.19 -6.50
C MET A 140 1.64 -4.78 -7.89
N MET A 141 1.23 -6.05 -7.96
CA MET A 141 0.87 -6.70 -9.22
C MET A 141 -0.64 -6.69 -9.37
N ILE A 142 -1.13 -6.13 -10.47
CA ILE A 142 -2.55 -6.16 -10.84
C ILE A 142 -2.67 -7.03 -12.08
N ALA A 143 -3.24 -8.22 -11.90
CA ALA A 143 -3.36 -9.20 -12.96
C ALA A 143 -4.69 -9.96 -12.85
N PRO A 144 -5.52 -9.99 -13.90
CA PRO A 144 -6.77 -10.74 -13.87
C PRO A 144 -6.53 -12.25 -13.71
N THR A 145 -7.59 -13.00 -13.40
CA THR A 145 -7.50 -14.45 -13.28
C THR A 145 -6.97 -15.06 -14.59
N ARG A 146 -6.14 -16.11 -14.47
CA ARG A 146 -5.49 -16.80 -15.60
C ARG A 146 -4.51 -15.96 -16.43
N ALA A 147 -4.13 -14.75 -16.01
CA ALA A 147 -3.07 -13.95 -16.65
C ALA A 147 -1.64 -14.50 -16.43
N GLY A 148 -1.50 -15.64 -15.75
CA GLY A 148 -0.21 -16.24 -15.43
C GLY A 148 0.58 -15.51 -14.34
N LYS A 149 -0.11 -14.85 -13.38
CA LYS A 149 0.52 -14.20 -12.20
C LYS A 149 1.42 -15.17 -11.42
N GLY A 150 0.96 -16.41 -11.23
CA GLY A 150 1.67 -17.47 -10.52
C GLY A 150 3.00 -17.80 -11.18
N VAL A 151 2.94 -18.29 -12.42
CA VAL A 151 4.12 -18.73 -13.19
C VAL A 151 5.03 -17.59 -13.66
N GLY A 152 4.49 -16.37 -13.79
CA GLY A 152 5.22 -15.22 -14.32
C GLY A 152 5.92 -14.37 -13.26
N PHE A 153 5.43 -14.37 -12.03
CA PHE A 153 5.93 -13.48 -10.98
C PHE A 153 6.06 -14.17 -9.62
N VAL A 154 4.97 -14.75 -9.10
CA VAL A 154 4.92 -15.33 -7.74
C VAL A 154 5.96 -16.45 -7.57
N ILE A 155 5.80 -17.55 -8.31
CA ILE A 155 6.67 -18.74 -8.24
C ILE A 155 8.14 -18.37 -8.56
N PRO A 156 8.45 -17.63 -9.64
CA PRO A 156 9.83 -17.22 -9.92
C PRO A 156 10.48 -16.47 -8.76
N ASN A 157 9.79 -15.51 -8.13
CA ASN A 157 10.33 -14.76 -6.99
C ASN A 157 10.59 -15.68 -5.79
N LEU A 158 9.66 -16.56 -5.44
CA LEU A 158 9.82 -17.52 -4.34
C LEU A 158 11.04 -18.44 -4.57
N LEU A 159 11.28 -18.89 -5.80
CA LEU A 159 12.38 -19.81 -6.12
C LEU A 159 13.77 -19.16 -6.13
N VAL A 160 13.86 -17.85 -6.32
CA VAL A 160 15.16 -17.15 -6.53
C VAL A 160 15.53 -16.19 -5.42
N PHE A 161 14.58 -15.75 -4.60
CA PHE A 161 14.82 -14.77 -3.53
C PHE A 161 15.82 -15.31 -2.50
N LYS A 162 16.85 -14.55 -2.18
CA LYS A 162 17.95 -14.90 -1.26
C LYS A 162 17.74 -14.20 0.08
N GLY A 163 16.66 -14.56 0.74
CA GLY A 163 16.23 -14.06 2.04
C GLY A 163 15.02 -14.85 2.51
N SER A 164 14.49 -14.51 3.68
CA SER A 164 13.36 -15.21 4.28
C SER A 164 12.03 -14.85 3.62
N LEU A 165 11.06 -15.76 3.68
CA LEU A 165 9.76 -15.64 3.03
C LEU A 165 8.62 -15.76 4.04
N VAL A 166 7.59 -14.93 3.86
CA VAL A 166 6.26 -15.14 4.45
C VAL A 166 5.24 -14.99 3.33
N VAL A 167 4.52 -16.08 3.03
CA VAL A 167 3.66 -16.18 1.84
C VAL A 167 2.24 -16.52 2.25
N LEU A 168 1.27 -15.65 1.96
CA LEU A 168 -0.12 -16.06 1.93
C LEU A 168 -0.40 -16.76 0.60
N ASP A 169 -0.68 -18.05 0.69
CA ASP A 169 -0.92 -18.95 -0.42
C ASP A 169 -2.37 -19.45 -0.40
N VAL A 170 -3.22 -18.79 -1.19
CA VAL A 170 -4.66 -19.07 -1.25
C VAL A 170 -4.96 -20.45 -1.85
N LYS A 171 -4.06 -20.96 -2.69
CA LYS A 171 -4.29 -22.18 -3.48
C LYS A 171 -3.43 -23.36 -3.05
N GLY A 172 -2.39 -23.14 -2.25
CA GLY A 172 -1.40 -24.14 -1.87
C GLY A 172 -0.34 -24.42 -2.93
N GLU A 173 -0.53 -23.94 -4.17
CA GLU A 173 0.36 -24.21 -5.29
C GLU A 173 1.77 -23.63 -5.07
N ASN A 174 1.88 -22.52 -4.33
CA ASN A 174 3.17 -21.90 -4.06
C ASN A 174 3.99 -22.79 -3.12
N PHE A 175 3.38 -23.31 -2.06
CA PHE A 175 4.04 -24.26 -1.17
C PHE A 175 4.48 -25.52 -1.94
N ASP A 176 3.54 -26.15 -2.65
CA ASP A 176 3.78 -27.43 -3.34
C ASP A 176 4.94 -27.35 -4.36
N VAL A 177 5.03 -26.24 -5.10
CA VAL A 177 6.05 -26.04 -6.13
C VAL A 177 7.38 -25.58 -5.55
N THR A 178 7.38 -24.73 -4.51
CA THR A 178 8.58 -23.98 -4.12
C THR A 178 9.24 -24.46 -2.84
N ALA A 179 8.50 -25.09 -1.90
CA ALA A 179 9.01 -25.48 -0.59
C ALA A 179 10.26 -26.36 -0.65
N ARG A 180 10.30 -27.37 -1.54
CA ARG A 180 11.47 -28.25 -1.72
C ARG A 180 12.71 -27.46 -2.15
N ARG A 181 12.55 -26.49 -3.04
CA ARG A 181 13.66 -25.65 -3.50
C ARG A 181 14.15 -24.73 -2.40
N ARG A 182 13.23 -24.14 -1.61
CA ARG A 182 13.57 -23.33 -0.43
C ARG A 182 14.39 -24.13 0.58
N ALA A 183 13.95 -25.33 0.92
CA ALA A 183 14.71 -26.23 1.80
C ALA A 183 16.11 -26.53 1.24
N ALA A 184 16.22 -26.78 -0.08
CA ALA A 184 17.51 -27.00 -0.75
C ALA A 184 18.39 -25.73 -0.82
N MET A 185 17.83 -24.53 -0.61
CA MET A 185 18.57 -23.27 -0.46
C MET A 185 19.04 -23.04 0.98
N GLY A 186 18.66 -23.89 1.93
CA GLY A 186 19.02 -23.80 3.34
C GLY A 186 17.92 -23.25 4.24
N ASP A 187 16.71 -23.02 3.72
CA ASP A 187 15.61 -22.47 4.51
C ASP A 187 15.05 -23.49 5.50
N ARG A 188 14.75 -23.02 6.72
CA ARG A 188 13.75 -23.67 7.58
C ARG A 188 12.37 -23.42 6.98
N VAL A 189 11.68 -24.47 6.54
CA VAL A 189 10.38 -24.34 5.86
C VAL A 189 9.25 -24.70 6.81
N PHE A 190 8.37 -23.73 7.05
CA PHE A 190 7.17 -23.84 7.87
C PHE A 190 5.91 -23.70 7.02
N ARG A 191 4.87 -24.41 7.44
CA ARG A 191 3.56 -24.43 6.79
C ARG A 191 2.48 -24.25 7.83
N PHE A 192 1.74 -23.15 7.77
CA PHE A 192 0.60 -22.84 8.61
C PHE A 192 -0.69 -23.02 7.81
N ALA A 193 -1.46 -24.06 8.11
CA ALA A 193 -2.63 -24.50 7.36
C ALA A 193 -3.67 -25.12 8.32
N PRO A 194 -4.35 -24.30 9.15
CA PRO A 194 -5.15 -24.78 10.28
C PRO A 194 -6.35 -25.67 9.90
N PHE A 195 -6.79 -25.64 8.64
CA PHE A 195 -7.91 -26.46 8.13
C PHE A 195 -7.47 -27.51 7.09
N ASP A 196 -6.17 -27.80 7.01
CA ASP A 196 -5.67 -28.91 6.20
C ASP A 196 -5.41 -30.15 7.06
N TRP A 197 -6.18 -31.19 6.80
CA TRP A 197 -6.15 -32.45 7.54
C TRP A 197 -5.14 -33.47 6.99
N GLY A 198 -4.61 -33.24 5.78
CA GLY A 198 -3.79 -34.23 5.07
C GLY A 198 -2.29 -34.09 5.36
N GLN A 199 -1.78 -32.85 5.38
CA GLN A 199 -0.33 -32.57 5.47
C GLN A 199 0.11 -31.98 6.82
N GLY A 200 -0.83 -31.79 7.76
CA GLY A 200 -0.58 -31.15 9.05
C GLY A 200 -0.30 -29.65 8.94
N THR A 201 -0.21 -29.02 10.11
CA THR A 201 0.05 -27.58 10.27
C THR A 201 1.08 -27.35 11.36
N HIS A 202 1.98 -26.41 11.12
CA HIS A 202 2.75 -25.77 12.18
C HIS A 202 1.86 -24.81 12.94
N ARG A 203 2.35 -24.37 14.10
CA ARG A 203 1.59 -23.60 15.06
C ARG A 203 2.11 -22.18 15.18
N TYR A 204 1.19 -21.26 15.44
CA TYR A 204 1.46 -19.85 15.69
C TYR A 204 0.53 -19.34 16.78
N ASN A 205 1.09 -18.98 17.93
CA ASN A 205 0.36 -18.38 19.04
C ASN A 205 0.53 -16.85 19.02
N PRO A 206 -0.54 -16.07 18.77
CA PRO A 206 -0.46 -14.60 18.72
C PRO A 206 -0.06 -13.93 20.05
N LEU A 207 -0.12 -14.65 21.17
CA LEU A 207 0.29 -14.12 22.48
C LEU A 207 1.73 -14.50 22.85
N ALA A 208 2.43 -15.31 22.06
CA ALA A 208 3.76 -15.82 22.41
C ALA A 208 4.78 -14.70 22.67
N ARG A 209 4.88 -13.72 21.75
CA ARG A 209 5.80 -12.58 21.89
C ARG A 209 5.50 -11.76 23.14
N ILE A 210 4.22 -11.53 23.44
CA ILE A 210 3.78 -10.77 24.62
C ILE A 210 4.07 -11.55 25.90
N ALA A 211 3.85 -12.87 25.90
CA ALA A 211 4.12 -13.74 27.03
C ALA A 211 5.62 -13.80 27.40
N ALA A 212 6.50 -13.67 26.41
CA ALA A 212 7.94 -13.61 26.63
C ALA A 212 8.41 -12.29 27.30
N MET A 213 7.58 -11.24 27.30
CA MET A 213 7.93 -9.96 27.93
C MET A 213 7.85 -10.05 29.45
N LYS A 214 8.77 -9.37 30.15
CA LYS A 214 8.83 -9.35 31.61
C LYS A 214 8.05 -8.19 32.25
N ASP A 215 7.90 -7.08 31.54
CA ASP A 215 7.25 -5.87 32.07
C ASP A 215 5.74 -5.89 31.81
N PHE A 216 4.95 -5.86 32.90
CA PHE A 216 3.49 -5.76 32.86
C PHE A 216 2.99 -4.58 32.03
N ARG A 217 3.65 -3.41 32.11
CA ARG A 217 3.21 -2.21 31.38
C ARG A 217 3.34 -2.43 29.87
N ARG A 218 4.46 -2.98 29.44
CA ARG A 218 4.70 -3.35 28.03
C ARG A 218 3.70 -4.41 27.56
N GLN A 219 3.47 -5.46 28.36
CA GLN A 219 2.47 -6.48 28.06
C GLN A 219 1.08 -5.87 27.87
N PHE A 220 0.64 -5.00 28.78
CA PHE A 220 -0.66 -4.36 28.71
C PHE A 220 -0.81 -3.49 27.45
N THR A 221 0.23 -2.71 27.11
CA THR A 221 0.25 -1.91 25.88
C THR A 221 0.14 -2.78 24.64
N GLU A 222 0.92 -3.84 24.55
CA GLU A 222 0.94 -4.75 23.39
C GLU A 222 -0.38 -5.53 23.25
N VAL A 223 -0.96 -6.00 24.35
CA VAL A 223 -2.30 -6.62 24.35
C VAL A 223 -3.37 -5.63 23.87
N THR A 224 -3.25 -4.35 24.24
CA THR A 224 -4.19 -3.32 23.79
C THR A 224 -4.10 -3.10 22.28
N ILE A 225 -2.87 -3.01 21.73
CA ILE A 225 -2.63 -2.89 20.29
C ILE A 225 -3.15 -4.14 19.56
N LEU A 226 -2.84 -5.33 20.07
CA LEU A 226 -3.33 -6.60 19.54
C LEU A 226 -4.86 -6.66 19.55
N ALA A 227 -5.52 -6.17 20.59
CA ALA A 227 -6.97 -6.11 20.67
C ALA A 227 -7.57 -5.15 19.62
N ASP A 228 -6.94 -4.01 19.34
CA ASP A 228 -7.36 -3.11 18.26
C ASP A 228 -7.23 -3.74 16.87
N LEU A 229 -6.17 -4.50 16.64
CA LEU A 229 -5.92 -5.19 15.38
C LEU A 229 -6.87 -6.37 15.17
N PHE A 230 -7.17 -7.09 16.25
CA PHE A 230 -8.06 -8.24 16.24
C PHE A 230 -9.52 -7.84 16.06
N LEU A 231 -10.00 -6.86 16.84
CA LEU A 231 -11.40 -6.46 16.93
C LEU A 231 -11.74 -5.33 15.94
N GLU A 232 -11.48 -5.58 14.66
CA GLU A 232 -11.69 -4.58 13.60
C GLU A 232 -13.16 -4.11 13.55
N GLN A 233 -13.36 -2.80 13.59
CA GLN A 233 -14.67 -2.17 13.61
C GLN A 233 -15.28 -2.15 12.20
N LYS A 234 -16.26 -3.04 11.93
CA LYS A 234 -17.15 -2.89 10.79
C LYS A 234 -18.27 -1.89 11.15
N ASN A 235 -18.03 -0.61 10.83
CA ASN A 235 -18.96 0.52 10.81
C ASN A 235 -19.47 1.11 12.16
N ASP A 236 -19.57 2.44 12.14
CA ASP A 236 -19.57 3.46 13.20
C ASP A 236 -20.77 3.50 14.17
N GLN A 237 -21.70 2.53 14.16
CA GLN A 237 -22.92 2.62 15.00
C GLN A 237 -22.85 1.88 16.34
N ASN A 238 -21.84 1.03 16.58
CA ASN A 238 -21.71 0.19 17.79
C ASN A 238 -20.46 0.49 18.64
N SER A 239 -19.84 1.66 18.49
CA SER A 239 -18.52 1.99 19.06
C SER A 239 -18.40 1.75 20.58
N THR A 240 -19.43 2.06 21.37
CA THR A 240 -19.42 1.88 22.84
C THR A 240 -19.41 0.42 23.29
N PHE A 241 -20.17 -0.46 22.63
CA PHE A 241 -20.23 -1.90 22.97
C PHE A 241 -18.92 -2.61 22.61
N VAL A 242 -18.28 -2.18 21.52
CA VAL A 242 -16.97 -2.70 21.11
C VAL A 242 -15.89 -2.32 22.13
N GLN A 243 -15.92 -1.12 22.72
CA GLN A 243 -14.95 -0.72 23.75
C GLN A 243 -15.10 -1.52 25.04
N ALA A 244 -16.32 -1.75 25.52
CA ALA A 244 -16.54 -2.56 26.72
C ALA A 244 -16.16 -4.03 26.49
N GLY A 245 -16.47 -4.59 25.32
CA GLY A 245 -15.98 -5.92 24.91
C GLY A 245 -14.46 -5.98 24.87
N LYS A 246 -13.80 -4.98 24.27
CA LYS A 246 -12.34 -4.88 24.20
C LYS A 246 -11.70 -4.91 25.59
N SER A 247 -12.25 -4.19 26.56
CA SER A 247 -11.76 -4.22 27.95
C SER A 247 -11.82 -5.61 28.58
N ILE A 248 -12.89 -6.38 28.33
CA ILE A 248 -13.01 -7.78 28.77
C ILE A 248 -11.96 -8.66 28.09
N PHE A 249 -11.75 -8.48 26.79
CA PHE A 249 -10.74 -9.21 26.04
C PHE A 249 -9.33 -8.94 26.55
N ILE A 250 -8.98 -7.66 26.78
CA ILE A 250 -7.70 -7.28 27.40
C ILE A 250 -7.55 -7.94 28.78
N ALA A 251 -8.58 -7.88 29.62
CA ALA A 251 -8.55 -8.50 30.95
C ALA A 251 -8.33 -10.02 30.88
N ALA A 252 -8.96 -10.70 29.91
CA ALA A 252 -8.79 -12.12 29.68
C ALA A 252 -7.40 -12.50 29.16
N CYS A 253 -6.83 -11.72 28.23
CA CYS A 253 -5.45 -11.88 27.79
C CYS A 253 -4.46 -11.73 28.96
N MET A 254 -4.62 -10.68 29.78
CA MET A 254 -3.75 -10.45 30.94
C MET A 254 -3.89 -11.55 31.99
N LEU A 255 -5.09 -12.05 32.24
CA LEU A 255 -5.29 -13.18 33.16
C LEU A 255 -4.69 -14.48 32.62
N ALA A 256 -4.82 -14.75 31.31
CA ALA A 256 -4.19 -15.91 30.68
C ALA A 256 -2.66 -15.85 30.77
N LEU A 257 -2.07 -14.66 30.65
CA LEU A 257 -0.65 -14.41 30.89
C LEU A 257 -0.25 -14.72 32.33
N GLN A 258 -1.00 -14.22 33.32
CA GLN A 258 -0.77 -14.47 34.75
C GLN A 258 -0.85 -15.97 35.10
N ARG A 259 -1.79 -16.70 34.49
CA ARG A 259 -1.95 -18.16 34.66
C ARG A 259 -0.87 -19.00 33.96
N GLY A 260 0.00 -18.39 33.16
CA GLY A 260 0.96 -19.14 32.34
C GLY A 260 0.31 -19.91 31.17
N THR A 261 -0.94 -19.59 30.82
CA THR A 261 -1.72 -20.25 29.74
C THR A 261 -1.96 -19.28 28.59
N ALA A 262 -0.97 -18.47 28.22
CA ALA A 262 -1.10 -17.35 27.28
C ALA A 262 -1.37 -17.80 25.83
N THR A 263 -2.59 -18.25 25.55
CA THR A 263 -3.07 -18.65 24.21
C THR A 263 -4.46 -18.09 23.99
N PHE A 264 -4.85 -17.84 22.74
CA PHE A 264 -6.21 -17.38 22.46
C PHE A 264 -7.28 -18.44 22.79
N GLY A 265 -6.94 -19.73 22.76
CA GLY A 265 -7.83 -20.79 23.25
C GLY A 265 -8.16 -20.62 24.73
N ALA A 266 -7.15 -20.35 25.56
CA ALA A 266 -7.36 -20.05 26.98
C ALA A 266 -8.13 -18.74 27.19
N VAL A 267 -7.86 -17.70 26.41
CA VAL A 267 -8.61 -16.43 26.45
C VAL A 267 -10.08 -16.66 26.12
N ASN A 268 -10.38 -17.42 25.06
CA ASN A 268 -11.74 -17.77 24.69
C ASN A 268 -12.43 -18.59 25.79
N ALA A 269 -11.72 -19.52 26.44
CA ALA A 269 -12.22 -20.29 27.57
C ALA A 269 -12.53 -19.40 28.78
N ILE A 270 -11.64 -18.46 29.15
CA ILE A 270 -11.85 -17.51 30.26
C ILE A 270 -13.14 -16.70 30.05
N ILE A 271 -13.34 -16.18 28.83
CA ILE A 271 -14.50 -15.37 28.46
C ILE A 271 -15.78 -16.23 28.39
N SER A 272 -15.68 -17.44 27.83
CA SER A 272 -16.84 -18.29 27.53
C SER A 272 -17.25 -19.22 28.69
N ALA A 273 -16.44 -19.39 29.73
CA ALA A 273 -16.72 -20.26 30.88
C ALA A 273 -17.90 -19.81 31.76
N GLY A 274 -18.59 -20.78 32.35
CA GLY A 274 -19.63 -20.57 33.36
C GLY A 274 -20.96 -20.03 32.81
N SER A 275 -22.06 -20.40 33.47
CA SER A 275 -23.40 -19.86 33.21
C SER A 275 -23.62 -18.50 33.89
N ASP A 276 -23.15 -18.35 35.13
CA ASP A 276 -23.17 -17.08 35.88
C ASP A 276 -21.85 -16.31 35.68
N LYS A 277 -21.85 -15.45 34.66
CA LYS A 277 -20.67 -14.66 34.27
C LYS A 277 -20.26 -13.65 35.31
N ASN A 278 -21.21 -12.95 35.92
CA ASN A 278 -20.93 -11.90 36.89
C ASN A 278 -20.24 -12.48 38.13
N LYS A 279 -20.72 -13.61 38.65
CA LYS A 279 -20.08 -14.30 39.77
C LYS A 279 -18.68 -14.78 39.39
N LEU A 280 -18.52 -15.38 38.22
CA LEU A 280 -17.23 -15.87 37.75
C LEU A 280 -16.21 -14.73 37.57
N TYR A 281 -16.62 -13.59 37.02
CA TYR A 281 -15.74 -12.44 36.82
C TYR A 281 -15.33 -11.78 38.14
N LYS A 282 -16.14 -11.87 39.21
CA LYS A 282 -15.70 -11.49 40.57
C LYS A 282 -14.58 -12.40 41.08
N LEU A 283 -14.62 -13.69 40.74
CA LEU A 283 -13.54 -14.62 41.09
C LEU A 283 -12.27 -14.27 40.32
N TYR A 284 -12.37 -13.98 39.02
CA TYR A 284 -11.21 -13.50 38.23
C TYR A 284 -10.63 -12.18 38.75
N ALA A 285 -11.47 -11.27 39.25
CA ALA A 285 -11.01 -10.05 39.89
C ALA A 285 -10.23 -10.33 41.19
N ALA A 286 -10.64 -11.34 41.97
CA ALA A 286 -9.94 -11.73 43.20
C ALA A 286 -8.66 -12.52 42.91
N GLU A 287 -8.61 -13.23 41.78
CA GLU A 287 -7.45 -14.02 41.34
C GLU A 287 -6.35 -13.17 40.71
N ALA A 288 -6.70 -12.07 40.03
CA ALA A 288 -5.71 -11.28 39.30
C ALA A 288 -4.68 -10.61 40.23
N ASP A 289 -3.41 -10.70 39.88
CA ASP A 289 -2.31 -10.19 40.73
C ASP A 289 -2.07 -8.68 40.60
N GLN A 290 -2.69 -8.03 39.61
CA GLN A 290 -2.41 -6.64 39.23
C GLN A 290 -3.64 -5.76 39.41
N PRO A 291 -3.56 -4.63 40.16
CA PRO A 291 -4.73 -3.79 40.47
C PRO A 291 -5.53 -3.35 39.24
N LEU A 292 -4.85 -3.06 38.13
CA LEU A 292 -5.51 -2.68 36.88
C LEU A 292 -6.35 -3.83 36.30
N VAL A 293 -5.84 -5.07 36.33
CA VAL A 293 -6.56 -6.25 35.84
C VAL A 293 -7.73 -6.59 36.78
N GLN A 294 -7.53 -6.45 38.10
CA GLN A 294 -8.60 -6.60 39.10
C GLN A 294 -9.74 -5.59 38.84
N GLN A 295 -9.40 -4.33 38.55
CA GLN A 295 -10.39 -3.29 38.24
C GLN A 295 -11.16 -3.58 36.96
N LEU A 296 -10.49 -4.05 35.90
CA LEU A 296 -11.16 -4.43 34.65
C LEU A 296 -12.19 -5.56 34.89
N TRP A 297 -11.80 -6.59 35.64
CA TRP A 297 -12.71 -7.70 35.98
C TRP A 297 -13.83 -7.27 36.93
N THR A 298 -13.55 -6.43 37.92
CA THR A 298 -14.56 -5.87 38.83
C THR A 298 -15.61 -5.07 38.05
N THR A 299 -15.17 -4.27 37.07
CA THR A 299 -16.04 -3.49 36.19
C THR A 299 -16.90 -4.41 35.32
N ALA A 300 -16.29 -5.44 34.71
CA ALA A 300 -17.02 -6.44 33.93
C ALA A 300 -18.05 -7.20 34.78
N ALA A 301 -17.71 -7.54 36.02
CA ALA A 301 -18.58 -8.24 36.96
C ALA A 301 -19.73 -7.38 37.51
N GLY A 302 -19.57 -6.05 37.54
CA GLY A 302 -20.60 -5.10 37.94
C GLY A 302 -21.56 -4.71 36.80
N THR A 303 -21.26 -5.13 35.56
CA THR A 303 -22.08 -4.83 34.39
C THR A 303 -23.38 -5.65 34.41
N SER A 304 -24.51 -5.08 33.97
CA SER A 304 -25.77 -5.82 33.89
C SER A 304 -25.67 -7.01 32.92
N GLU A 305 -26.33 -8.13 33.22
CA GLU A 305 -26.24 -9.37 32.42
C GLU A 305 -26.56 -9.16 30.93
N LYS A 306 -27.57 -8.32 30.64
CA LYS A 306 -27.95 -7.98 29.26
C LYS A 306 -26.83 -7.25 28.53
N LEU A 307 -26.19 -6.27 29.17
CA LEU A 307 -25.10 -5.51 28.57
C LEU A 307 -23.84 -6.37 28.44
N LEU A 308 -23.56 -7.20 29.43
CA LEU A 308 -22.44 -8.13 29.39
C LEU A 308 -22.59 -9.13 28.24
N SER A 309 -23.77 -9.74 28.09
CA SER A 309 -24.07 -10.64 26.97
C SER A 309 -23.90 -9.96 25.62
N SER A 310 -24.33 -8.70 25.49
CA SER A 310 -24.14 -7.88 24.29
C SER A 310 -22.67 -7.65 23.97
N ASN A 311 -21.84 -7.34 24.98
CA ASN A 311 -20.41 -7.14 24.81
C ASN A 311 -19.69 -8.43 24.40
N LEU A 312 -20.06 -9.57 24.99
CA LEU A 312 -19.51 -10.89 24.64
C LEU A 312 -19.89 -11.30 23.22
N GLN A 313 -21.14 -11.04 22.81
CA GLN A 313 -21.58 -11.28 21.44
C GLN A 313 -20.78 -10.42 20.45
N ALA A 314 -20.50 -9.16 20.78
CA ALA A 314 -19.67 -8.29 19.96
C ALA A 314 -18.25 -8.85 19.78
N LEU A 315 -17.62 -9.37 20.84
CA LEU A 315 -16.31 -10.04 20.76
C LEU A 315 -16.33 -11.28 19.86
N LYS A 316 -17.37 -12.12 20.00
CA LYS A 316 -17.53 -13.31 19.16
C LYS A 316 -17.69 -12.94 17.69
N THR A 317 -18.54 -11.96 17.38
CA THR A 317 -18.76 -11.49 16.00
C THR A 317 -17.55 -10.78 15.40
N ALA A 318 -16.69 -10.18 16.23
CA ALA A 318 -15.46 -9.53 15.79
C ALA A 318 -14.33 -10.50 15.41
N GLY A 319 -14.41 -11.78 15.81
CA GLY A 319 -13.48 -12.82 15.39
C GLY A 319 -13.15 -13.89 16.43
N LEU A 320 -13.50 -13.68 17.71
CA LEU A 320 -13.15 -14.63 18.78
C LEU A 320 -13.86 -16.00 18.62
N ASN A 321 -14.96 -16.05 17.88
CA ASN A 321 -15.66 -17.30 17.56
C ASN A 321 -14.79 -18.32 16.79
N GLN A 322 -13.70 -17.90 16.15
CA GLN A 322 -12.75 -18.83 15.52
C GLN A 322 -12.17 -19.84 16.52
N TRP A 323 -11.96 -19.43 17.77
CA TRP A 323 -11.44 -20.28 18.85
C TRP A 323 -12.50 -21.18 19.49
N ASP A 324 -13.70 -21.27 18.92
CA ASP A 324 -14.65 -22.35 19.21
C ASP A 324 -14.35 -23.60 18.36
N ASN A 325 -13.50 -23.48 17.33
CA ASN A 325 -13.06 -24.59 16.48
C ASN A 325 -11.75 -25.22 17.03
N PRO A 326 -11.75 -26.53 17.36
CA PRO A 326 -10.55 -27.22 17.85
C PRO A 326 -9.32 -27.09 16.93
N ALA A 327 -9.51 -27.06 15.61
CA ALA A 327 -8.40 -26.94 14.66
C ALA A 327 -7.65 -25.61 14.80
N VAL A 328 -8.38 -24.52 15.07
CA VAL A 328 -7.80 -23.20 15.31
C VAL A 328 -7.11 -23.17 16.67
N ILE A 329 -7.72 -23.77 17.70
CA ILE A 329 -7.11 -23.90 19.04
C ILE A 329 -5.77 -24.62 18.92
N ASP A 330 -5.74 -25.78 18.26
CA ASP A 330 -4.54 -26.60 18.10
C ASP A 330 -3.46 -25.88 17.29
N ALA A 331 -3.84 -25.21 16.20
CA ALA A 331 -2.92 -24.43 15.38
C ALA A 331 -2.37 -23.18 16.11
N THR A 332 -2.98 -22.75 17.22
CA THR A 332 -2.60 -21.52 17.94
C THR A 332 -2.20 -21.76 19.40
N ASN A 333 -2.02 -23.02 19.80
CA ASN A 333 -1.66 -23.37 21.18
C ASN A 333 -0.17 -23.18 21.51
N ALA A 334 0.68 -23.04 20.49
CA ALA A 334 2.11 -22.84 20.61
C ALA A 334 2.64 -22.12 19.36
N THR A 335 3.94 -21.84 19.34
CA THR A 335 4.63 -21.23 18.19
C THR A 335 5.83 -22.09 17.82
N ASP A 336 5.94 -22.50 16.56
CA ASP A 336 7.02 -23.37 16.07
C ASP A 336 8.19 -22.60 15.40
N PHE A 337 8.07 -21.29 15.23
CA PHE A 337 9.05 -20.41 14.58
C PHE A 337 9.15 -19.05 15.29
N ASP A 338 10.30 -18.37 15.20
CA ASP A 338 10.47 -17.02 15.77
C ASP A 338 10.70 -16.02 14.64
N PHE A 339 9.93 -14.92 14.61
CA PHE A 339 10.11 -13.87 13.60
C PHE A 339 11.42 -13.10 13.76
N ASN A 340 12.02 -13.07 14.96
CA ASN A 340 13.33 -12.46 15.16
C ASN A 340 14.43 -13.18 14.35
N ASP A 341 14.28 -14.49 14.12
CA ASP A 341 15.25 -15.27 13.35
C ASP A 341 15.22 -14.93 11.85
N PHE A 342 14.16 -14.30 11.33
CA PHE A 342 13.93 -14.23 9.88
C PHE A 342 14.96 -13.37 9.14
N ARG A 343 15.69 -12.48 9.83
CA ARG A 343 16.78 -11.70 9.22
C ARG A 343 18.16 -12.33 9.34
N SER A 344 18.35 -13.31 10.23
CA SER A 344 19.64 -13.98 10.43
C SER A 344 19.66 -15.41 9.87
N ILE A 345 18.53 -16.12 9.96
CA ILE A 345 18.39 -17.53 9.58
C ILE A 345 17.40 -17.63 8.42
N PRO A 346 17.81 -18.16 7.24
CA PRO A 346 16.91 -18.33 6.11
C PRO A 346 15.68 -19.15 6.52
N THR A 347 14.50 -18.56 6.40
CA THR A 347 13.25 -19.16 6.87
C THR A 347 12.14 -18.87 5.87
N SER A 348 11.32 -19.86 5.54
CA SER A 348 10.16 -19.72 4.67
C SER A 348 8.90 -20.18 5.38
N LEU A 349 7.97 -19.25 5.63
CA LEU A 349 6.65 -19.52 6.21
C LEU A 349 5.58 -19.40 5.12
N TYR A 350 4.85 -20.48 4.88
CA TYR A 350 3.70 -20.50 3.98
C TYR A 350 2.41 -20.58 4.79
N LEU A 351 1.53 -19.58 4.64
CA LEU A 351 0.16 -19.62 5.12
C LEU A 351 -0.72 -20.19 4.01
N VAL A 352 -1.00 -21.49 4.08
CA VAL A 352 -1.80 -22.20 3.08
C VAL A 352 -3.25 -22.21 3.55
N ILE A 353 -4.06 -21.30 3.00
CA ILE A 353 -5.44 -21.07 3.43
C ILE A 353 -6.32 -20.99 2.19
N SER A 354 -7.21 -21.96 1.99
CA SER A 354 -8.13 -21.96 0.86
C SER A 354 -9.02 -20.73 0.83
N GLU A 355 -9.49 -20.34 -0.36
CA GLU A 355 -10.32 -19.15 -0.58
C GLU A 355 -11.53 -19.08 0.37
N ASP A 356 -12.24 -20.20 0.54
CA ASP A 356 -13.40 -20.32 1.45
C ASP A 356 -13.07 -20.07 2.93
N HIS A 357 -11.81 -20.24 3.30
CA HIS A 357 -11.32 -20.13 4.68
C HIS A 357 -10.63 -18.80 4.97
N ILE A 358 -10.35 -17.96 3.97
CA ILE A 358 -9.70 -16.65 4.18
C ILE A 358 -10.58 -15.75 5.04
N ALA A 359 -11.83 -15.55 4.63
CA ALA A 359 -12.75 -14.66 5.35
C ALA A 359 -12.93 -15.07 6.83
N PRO A 360 -13.21 -16.35 7.15
CA PRO A 360 -13.33 -16.75 8.54
C PRO A 360 -12.02 -16.74 9.31
N LEU A 361 -10.83 -16.83 8.68
CA LEU A 361 -9.52 -16.74 9.35
C LEU A 361 -8.86 -15.35 9.28
N ALA A 362 -9.50 -14.37 8.65
CA ALA A 362 -8.92 -13.05 8.41
C ALA A 362 -8.38 -12.38 9.69
N PRO A 363 -9.09 -12.36 10.83
CA PRO A 363 -8.54 -11.89 12.11
C PRO A 363 -7.21 -12.54 12.50
N LEU A 364 -7.07 -13.86 12.38
CA LEU A 364 -5.83 -14.58 12.72
C LEU A 364 -4.70 -14.25 11.73
N ILE A 365 -5.01 -14.16 10.43
CA ILE A 365 -4.05 -13.76 9.39
C ILE A 365 -3.53 -12.33 9.66
N ARG A 366 -4.43 -11.41 10.04
CA ARG A 366 -4.06 -10.03 10.41
C ARG A 366 -3.15 -9.99 11.62
N LEU A 367 -3.43 -10.79 12.65
CA LEU A 367 -2.56 -10.89 13.82
C LEU A 367 -1.17 -11.40 13.46
N LEU A 368 -1.08 -12.41 12.58
CA LEU A 368 0.21 -12.94 12.12
C LEU A 368 1.03 -11.89 11.36
N PHE A 369 0.43 -11.19 10.40
CA PHE A 369 1.15 -10.14 9.66
C PHE A 369 1.49 -8.93 10.54
N ALA A 370 0.60 -8.56 11.47
CA ALA A 370 0.89 -7.49 12.40
C ALA A 370 2.07 -7.84 13.32
N ASP A 371 2.13 -9.07 13.83
CA ASP A 371 3.23 -9.55 14.68
C ASP A 371 4.56 -9.60 13.91
N LEU A 372 4.54 -10.12 12.67
CA LEU A 372 5.69 -10.10 11.78
C LEU A 372 6.21 -8.67 11.55
N ILE A 373 5.32 -7.75 11.15
CA ILE A 373 5.72 -6.37 10.85
C ILE A 373 6.18 -5.66 12.12
N ALA A 374 5.52 -5.87 13.25
CA ALA A 374 5.93 -5.32 14.54
C ALA A 374 7.32 -5.82 14.94
N THR A 375 7.60 -7.10 14.74
CA THR A 375 8.91 -7.71 15.02
C THR A 375 9.99 -7.11 14.12
N LEU A 376 9.75 -7.02 12.81
CA LEU A 376 10.71 -6.39 11.89
C LEU A 376 10.99 -4.92 12.23
N ARG A 377 9.99 -4.21 12.75
CA ARG A 377 10.08 -2.77 13.09
C ARG A 377 10.64 -2.50 14.49
N ASP A 378 10.99 -3.52 15.27
CA ASP A 378 11.55 -3.32 16.61
C ASP A 378 12.93 -2.63 16.52
N HIS A 379 13.74 -3.00 15.53
CA HIS A 379 15.02 -2.36 15.20
C HIS A 379 15.41 -2.49 13.73
N GLU A 380 16.25 -1.58 13.23
CA GLU A 380 16.86 -1.71 11.89
C GLU A 380 17.77 -2.94 11.82
N PRO A 381 17.99 -3.55 10.63
CA PRO A 381 18.81 -4.75 10.52
C PRO A 381 20.25 -4.51 10.97
N ASP A 382 20.71 -5.32 11.92
CA ASP A 382 22.09 -5.33 12.38
C ASP A 382 23.03 -6.03 11.37
N PRO A 383 24.37 -5.87 11.48
CA PRO A 383 25.32 -6.52 10.56
C PRO A 383 25.23 -8.05 10.51
N ASP A 384 24.75 -8.69 11.57
CA ASP A 384 24.49 -10.13 11.70
C ASP A 384 23.05 -10.54 11.27
N GLU A 385 22.28 -9.58 10.76
CA GLU A 385 20.94 -9.75 10.17
C GLU A 385 20.94 -9.43 8.65
N PRO A 386 21.74 -10.14 7.82
CA PRO A 386 21.95 -9.75 6.42
C PRO A 386 20.77 -10.08 5.49
N LEU A 387 19.76 -10.83 5.97
CA LEU A 387 18.71 -11.38 5.12
C LEU A 387 17.50 -10.43 5.05
N PRO A 388 17.06 -10.04 3.83
CA PRO A 388 15.78 -9.37 3.68
C PRO A 388 14.62 -10.36 3.89
N VAL A 389 13.46 -9.86 4.31
CA VAL A 389 12.24 -10.66 4.50
C VAL A 389 11.19 -10.28 3.46
N MET A 390 10.85 -11.19 2.56
CA MET A 390 9.80 -10.99 1.56
C MET A 390 8.44 -11.46 2.09
N ILE A 391 7.51 -10.53 2.18
CA ILE A 391 6.10 -10.76 2.44
C ILE A 391 5.38 -10.80 1.09
N MET A 392 4.80 -11.95 0.74
CA MET A 392 4.07 -12.15 -0.50
C MET A 392 2.62 -12.49 -0.19
N ILE A 393 1.71 -11.63 -0.64
CA ILE A 393 0.28 -11.78 -0.38
C ILE A 393 -0.41 -12.03 -1.71
N ASP A 394 -0.67 -13.32 -2.01
CA ASP A 394 -1.54 -13.66 -3.13
C ASP A 394 -2.99 -13.28 -2.78
N GLU A 395 -3.68 -12.71 -3.76
CA GLU A 395 -5.07 -12.26 -3.64
C GLU A 395 -5.32 -11.30 -2.48
N PHE A 396 -4.52 -10.23 -2.44
CA PHE A 396 -4.55 -9.20 -1.40
C PHE A 396 -5.96 -8.70 -1.08
N GLN A 397 -6.85 -8.61 -2.08
CA GLN A 397 -8.23 -8.14 -1.86
C GLN A 397 -9.07 -9.05 -0.95
N GLN A 398 -8.75 -10.34 -0.82
CA GLN A 398 -9.53 -11.29 -0.02
C GLN A 398 -9.36 -11.07 1.50
N LEU A 399 -8.27 -10.43 1.92
CA LEU A 399 -7.98 -10.17 3.33
C LEU A 399 -8.79 -9.02 3.94
N GLY A 400 -9.47 -8.23 3.10
CA GLY A 400 -10.08 -6.99 3.50
C GLY A 400 -9.05 -5.90 3.79
N CYS A 401 -9.46 -4.88 4.54
CA CYS A 401 -8.56 -3.79 4.92
C CYS A 401 -7.48 -4.30 5.88
N MET A 402 -6.23 -3.95 5.60
CA MET A 402 -5.11 -4.16 6.53
C MET A 402 -4.41 -2.84 6.83
N PRO A 403 -4.93 -2.05 7.79
CA PRO A 403 -4.40 -0.73 8.14
C PRO A 403 -2.91 -0.74 8.50
N TYR A 404 -2.43 -1.83 9.10
CA TYR A 404 -1.04 -1.95 9.53
C TYR A 404 -0.08 -2.13 8.36
N ILE A 405 -0.46 -2.93 7.35
CA ILE A 405 0.32 -3.06 6.10
C ILE A 405 0.35 -1.72 5.36
N GLU A 406 -0.79 -1.03 5.25
CA GLU A 406 -0.86 0.32 4.67
C GLU A 406 0.13 1.28 5.32
N ARG A 407 0.15 1.36 6.66
CA ARG A 407 1.08 2.25 7.39
C ARG A 407 2.53 1.77 7.29
N ALA A 408 2.75 0.46 7.27
CA ALA A 408 4.08 -0.12 7.27
C ALA A 408 4.82 0.06 5.94
N ILE A 409 4.14 0.12 4.80
CA ILE A 409 4.76 0.29 3.47
C ILE A 409 5.75 1.46 3.42
N HIS A 410 5.50 2.55 4.16
CA HIS A 410 6.38 3.72 4.16
C HIS A 410 7.72 3.52 4.88
N THR A 411 7.83 2.52 5.75
CA THR A 411 8.99 2.32 6.62
C THR A 411 9.59 0.92 6.54
N LEU A 412 8.79 -0.09 6.19
CA LEU A 412 9.16 -1.51 6.20
C LEU A 412 10.45 -1.80 5.41
N ALA A 413 10.69 -1.04 4.34
CA ALA A 413 11.91 -1.12 3.55
C ALA A 413 13.20 -0.91 4.36
N SER A 414 13.26 0.09 5.25
CA SER A 414 14.45 0.35 6.08
C SER A 414 14.69 -0.74 7.12
N TYR A 415 13.62 -1.42 7.53
CA TYR A 415 13.63 -2.55 8.46
C TYR A 415 13.95 -3.91 7.80
N GLY A 416 14.31 -3.91 6.52
CA GLY A 416 14.67 -5.12 5.77
C GLY A 416 13.48 -5.90 5.19
N GLY A 417 12.26 -5.39 5.32
CA GLY A 417 11.07 -6.02 4.79
C GLY A 417 10.77 -5.60 3.35
N ARG A 418 10.28 -6.54 2.55
CA ARG A 418 9.85 -6.34 1.16
C ARG A 418 8.43 -6.85 1.00
N LEU A 419 7.59 -6.13 0.28
CA LEU A 419 6.17 -6.46 0.19
C LEU A 419 5.75 -6.64 -1.27
N ALA A 420 5.21 -7.80 -1.60
CA ALA A 420 4.53 -8.07 -2.87
C ALA A 420 3.04 -8.29 -2.60
N MET A 421 2.21 -7.39 -3.12
CA MET A 421 0.76 -7.51 -3.06
C MET A 421 0.24 -7.82 -4.46
N ILE A 422 -0.60 -8.85 -4.56
CA ILE A 422 -1.14 -9.30 -5.83
C ILE A 422 -2.65 -9.15 -5.81
N ALA A 423 -3.18 -8.32 -6.69
CA ALA A 423 -4.59 -8.03 -6.82
C ALA A 423 -5.13 -8.39 -8.21
N GLN A 424 -6.42 -8.68 -8.30
CA GLN A 424 -7.07 -9.00 -9.58
C GLN A 424 -7.46 -7.75 -10.39
N SER A 425 -7.80 -6.64 -9.72
CA SER A 425 -8.17 -5.39 -10.38
C SER A 425 -7.93 -4.18 -9.48
N VAL A 426 -7.75 -3.00 -10.09
CA VAL A 426 -7.67 -1.71 -9.38
C VAL A 426 -9.00 -1.41 -8.67
N ALA A 427 -10.13 -1.65 -9.33
CA ALA A 427 -11.46 -1.38 -8.79
C ALA A 427 -11.75 -2.17 -7.50
N ALA A 428 -11.27 -3.42 -7.39
CA ALA A 428 -11.39 -4.21 -6.17
C ALA A 428 -10.57 -3.62 -5.01
N LEU A 429 -9.38 -3.06 -5.31
CA LEU A 429 -8.58 -2.35 -4.31
C LEU A 429 -9.27 -1.04 -3.89
N ASP A 430 -9.76 -0.26 -4.86
CA ASP A 430 -10.46 1.00 -4.58
C ASP A 430 -11.69 0.76 -3.70
N GLN A 431 -12.45 -0.32 -3.92
CA GLN A 431 -13.59 -0.71 -3.08
C GLN A 431 -13.20 -1.08 -1.64
N LEU A 432 -12.01 -1.64 -1.43
CA LEU A 432 -11.52 -1.98 -0.09
C LEU A 432 -10.98 -0.76 0.66
N TYR A 433 -10.45 0.22 -0.08
CA TYR A 433 -9.78 1.40 0.45
C TYR A 433 -10.51 2.71 0.10
N VAL A 434 -11.84 2.67 -0.12
CA VAL A 434 -12.66 3.83 -0.56
C VAL A 434 -12.43 5.09 0.30
N ASN A 435 -12.18 4.90 1.60
CA ASN A 435 -11.96 5.99 2.56
C ASN A 435 -10.46 6.25 2.86
N ARG A 436 -9.54 5.64 2.12
CA ARG A 436 -8.08 5.70 2.31
C ARG A 436 -7.32 5.78 0.98
N PRO A 437 -7.42 6.92 0.27
CA PRO A 437 -6.80 7.11 -1.05
C PRO A 437 -5.26 7.06 -1.06
N SER A 438 -4.60 7.07 0.10
CA SER A 438 -3.14 7.03 0.24
C SER A 438 -2.49 5.69 -0.11
N PHE A 439 -3.23 4.58 -0.02
CA PHE A 439 -2.63 3.23 -0.10
C PHE A 439 -2.01 2.90 -1.47
N ALA A 440 -2.53 3.49 -2.54
CA ALA A 440 -2.10 3.19 -3.90
C ALA A 440 -1.08 4.20 -4.47
N GLY A 441 -0.68 5.24 -3.71
CA GLY A 441 0.13 6.36 -4.19
C GLY A 441 1.66 6.15 -4.12
N ASP A 442 2.36 6.51 -5.20
CA ASP A 442 3.80 6.77 -5.42
C ASP A 442 4.88 5.77 -4.97
N GLN A 443 4.61 4.81 -4.07
CA GLN A 443 5.63 3.91 -3.50
C GLN A 443 5.56 2.46 -3.99
N LEU A 444 4.58 2.15 -4.84
CA LEU A 444 4.39 0.81 -5.39
C LEU A 444 4.71 0.80 -6.87
N VAL A 445 5.69 -0.02 -7.26
CA VAL A 445 5.85 -0.34 -8.68
C VAL A 445 4.66 -1.19 -9.09
N ARG A 446 3.84 -0.65 -10.01
CA ARG A 446 2.65 -1.32 -10.52
C ARG A 446 3.01 -2.13 -11.75
N PHE A 447 2.75 -3.44 -11.68
CA PHE A 447 2.76 -4.29 -12.86
C PHE A 447 1.32 -4.56 -13.27
N THR A 448 0.91 -4.05 -14.42
CA THR A 448 -0.32 -4.45 -15.10
C THR A 448 0.04 -5.43 -16.18
N ARG A 449 -0.56 -6.61 -16.16
CA ARG A 449 -0.38 -7.61 -17.22
C ARG A 449 -1.65 -7.77 -18.04
#